data_AF-A0A6I2ZBW7-F1
#
_entry.id   AF-A0A6I2ZBW7-F1
#
_cell.length_a   1.000
_cell.length_b   1.000
_cell.length_c   1.000
_cell.angle_alpha   90.00
_cell.angle_beta   90.00
_cell.angle_gamma   90.00
#
_symmetry.space_group_name_H-M   'P 1'
#
loop_
_entity.id
_entity.type
_entity.pdbx_description
1 polymer ?
#
loop_
_entity_poly.entity_id
_entity_poly.type
_entity_poly.pdbx_seq_one_letter_code
_entity_poly.pdbx_strand_id
1 'polypeptide(L)'
;MAESLQLDESDVQELYFERGWTDGLPVIPPTPERVKAFLDAARLEPGEILGEVRERVCTVSAEETAINAVMAGCRPDYAPVVVAGVRALLDPAYNANAALTSTGGTAICVVVSGPYAAAIGMNSAHNCLGQGNRANATIGRALRLVAMNVVGAKVGVMDGSSLGNPGKYSLCFAESDPIAPWQPLRVELGYAVEDTTVTILATEGPRQIANILSGQPDEVLRTMASSIRAGHTYIAGKGGECIVVLGPEHAAAVRDAGWTRAQARDYLVEQTMITEADLAAAGLPVESTGAHTMHARPDGRYATFRDPSDILLVCAGGGGAGWSACIPAWAPTNNSKAVTELVRL
;
A
#
# COMPACT_ATOMS: atom_id res chain seq x y z
N MET A 1 25.92 14.18 0.00
CA MET A 1 26.18 14.37 1.45
C MET A 1 25.15 15.33 1.96
N ALA A 2 24.46 14.98 3.05
CA ALA A 2 23.51 15.88 3.68
C ALA A 2 24.21 17.14 4.21
N GLU A 3 23.55 18.30 4.09
CA GLU A 3 24.02 19.56 4.65
C GLU A 3 23.32 19.82 5.99
N SER A 4 24.08 20.24 7.00
CA SER A 4 23.51 20.65 8.29
C SER A 4 23.16 22.13 8.26
N LEU A 5 21.96 22.46 8.74
CA LEU A 5 21.48 23.83 8.86
C LEU A 5 21.34 24.20 10.35
N GLN A 6 21.69 25.44 10.70
CA GLN A 6 21.40 26.01 12.02
C GLN A 6 20.24 26.99 11.89
N LEU A 7 19.17 26.74 12.65
CA LEU A 7 17.90 27.47 12.56
C LEU A 7 17.36 27.66 13.98
N ASP A 8 16.64 28.76 14.20
CA ASP A 8 15.80 28.91 15.38
C ASP A 8 14.60 27.97 15.27
N GLU A 9 14.17 27.39 16.40
CA GLU A 9 13.08 26.40 16.43
C GLU A 9 11.79 26.92 15.78
N SER A 10 11.49 28.22 15.97
CA SER A 10 10.32 28.89 15.40
C SER A 10 10.30 28.88 13.88
N ASP A 11 11.46 28.82 13.25
CA ASP A 11 11.61 29.04 11.81
C ASP A 11 11.69 27.71 11.04
N VAL A 12 11.86 26.59 11.75
CA VAL A 12 12.06 25.28 11.12
C VAL A 12 10.88 24.88 10.24
N GLN A 13 9.64 25.08 10.72
CA GLN A 13 8.47 24.69 9.94
C GLN A 13 8.35 25.52 8.66
N GLU A 14 8.42 26.85 8.79
CA GLU A 14 8.27 27.75 7.65
C GLU A 14 9.35 27.51 6.60
N LEU A 15 10.61 27.34 7.00
CA LEU A 15 11.68 27.05 6.04
C LEU A 15 11.43 25.72 5.29
N TYR A 16 10.95 24.68 5.97
CA TYR A 16 10.70 23.39 5.34
C TYR A 16 9.49 23.44 4.39
N PHE A 17 8.48 24.26 4.70
CA PHE A 17 7.38 24.56 3.78
C PHE A 17 7.89 25.34 2.55
N GLU A 18 8.65 26.42 2.75
CA GLU A 18 9.21 27.24 1.67
C GLU A 18 10.11 26.46 0.72
N ARG A 19 10.91 25.53 1.25
CA ARG A 19 11.78 24.63 0.44
C ARG A 19 11.03 23.46 -0.19
N GLY A 20 9.74 23.31 0.09
CA GLY A 20 8.91 22.21 -0.40
C GLY A 20 9.46 20.85 0.02
N TRP A 21 9.91 20.74 1.27
CA TRP A 21 10.42 19.51 1.88
C TRP A 21 9.36 18.78 2.71
N THR A 22 8.20 19.41 2.92
CA THR A 22 7.05 18.80 3.58
C THR A 22 5.96 18.45 2.57
N ASP A 23 5.13 17.52 2.97
CA ASP A 23 3.91 17.09 2.28
C ASP A 23 2.71 17.99 2.65
N GLY A 24 2.93 19.23 3.13
CA GLY A 24 1.84 20.07 3.63
C GLY A 24 1.50 19.85 5.10
N LEU A 25 2.17 18.91 5.77
CA LEU A 25 2.06 18.68 7.22
C LEU A 25 3.35 19.12 7.96
N PRO A 26 3.27 19.50 9.25
CA PRO A 26 4.45 19.79 10.06
C PRO A 26 5.42 18.60 10.12
N VAL A 27 6.70 18.89 10.32
CA VAL A 27 7.76 17.88 10.42
C VAL A 27 8.39 17.86 11.81
N ILE A 28 8.98 16.72 12.18
CA ILE A 28 9.96 16.69 13.27
C ILE A 28 11.33 17.06 12.69
N PRO A 29 12.06 18.05 13.23
CA PRO A 29 13.36 18.44 12.70
C PRO A 29 14.34 17.25 12.70
N PRO A 30 14.90 16.84 11.55
CA PRO A 30 15.81 15.72 11.44
C PRO A 30 17.22 16.11 11.89
N THR A 31 17.41 16.35 13.20
CA THR A 31 18.73 16.67 13.76
C THR A 31 19.70 15.50 13.58
N PRO A 32 21.02 15.75 13.51
CA PRO A 32 22.02 14.69 13.37
C PRO A 32 21.86 13.56 14.40
N GLU A 33 21.48 13.87 15.64
CA GLU A 33 21.28 12.90 16.71
C GLU A 33 20.06 12.00 16.44
N ARG A 34 18.97 12.55 15.93
CA ARG A 34 17.76 11.79 15.60
C ARG A 34 17.99 10.91 14.38
N VAL A 35 18.68 11.43 13.37
CA VAL A 35 19.08 10.68 12.17
C VAL A 35 20.00 9.52 12.55
N LYS A 36 21.02 9.79 13.37
CA LYS A 36 21.92 8.76 13.89
C LYS A 36 21.16 7.69 14.68
N ALA A 37 20.28 8.08 15.60
CA ALA A 37 19.51 7.11 16.39
C ALA A 37 18.62 6.21 15.51
N PHE A 38 18.07 6.75 14.41
CA PHE A 38 17.30 5.97 13.45
C PHE A 38 18.19 4.98 12.66
N LEU A 39 19.36 5.43 12.19
CA LEU A 39 20.34 4.59 11.50
C LEU A 39 20.87 3.46 12.41
N ASP A 40 21.20 3.78 13.66
CA ASP A 40 21.64 2.80 14.67
C ASP A 40 20.57 1.71 14.87
N ALA A 41 19.29 2.09 14.94
CA ALA A 41 18.17 1.16 15.07
C ALA A 41 17.92 0.34 13.80
N ALA A 42 18.23 0.90 12.62
CA ALA A 42 18.22 0.17 11.34
C ALA A 42 19.42 -0.76 11.16
N ARG A 43 20.49 -0.57 11.96
CA ARG A 43 21.80 -1.20 11.79
C ARG A 43 22.40 -0.94 10.41
N LEU A 44 22.33 0.32 9.96
CA LEU A 44 22.85 0.75 8.66
C LEU A 44 23.82 1.92 8.82
N GLU A 45 24.86 1.90 8.00
CA GLU A 45 25.75 3.04 7.82
C GLU A 45 25.09 4.10 6.91
N PRO A 46 25.34 5.41 7.13
CA PRO A 46 24.68 6.50 6.39
C PRO A 46 24.76 6.37 4.86
N GLY A 47 25.91 5.89 4.34
CA GLY A 47 26.17 5.77 2.91
C GLY A 47 25.63 4.49 2.25
N GLU A 48 25.01 3.58 3.00
CA GLU A 48 24.45 2.36 2.41
C GLU A 48 23.31 2.68 1.45
N ILE A 49 23.36 2.11 0.25
CA ILE A 49 22.33 2.28 -0.78
C ILE A 49 21.24 1.22 -0.57
N LEU A 50 20.01 1.68 -0.37
CA LEU A 50 18.85 0.82 -0.19
C LEU A 50 18.28 0.33 -1.53
N GLY A 51 18.43 1.13 -2.58
CA GLY A 51 18.01 0.81 -3.95
C GLY A 51 18.14 2.01 -4.88
N GLU A 52 17.64 1.84 -6.10
CA GLU A 52 17.69 2.86 -7.15
C GLU A 52 16.42 2.88 -7.99
N VAL A 53 16.06 4.05 -8.52
CA VAL A 53 15.10 4.19 -9.61
C VAL A 53 15.91 4.43 -10.88
N ARG A 54 16.14 3.35 -11.64
CA ARG A 54 17.07 3.33 -12.79
C ARG A 54 16.73 4.34 -13.87
N GLU A 55 15.45 4.47 -14.19
CA GLU A 55 14.93 5.42 -15.20
C GLU A 55 15.24 6.87 -14.83
N ARG A 56 15.59 7.13 -13.57
CA ARG A 56 15.90 8.46 -13.03
C ARG A 56 17.37 8.64 -12.68
N VAL A 57 18.19 7.59 -12.76
CA VAL A 57 19.58 7.61 -12.27
C VAL A 57 19.62 8.14 -10.82
N CYS A 58 18.65 7.71 -10.02
CA CYS A 58 18.45 8.17 -8.65
C CYS A 58 18.65 7.00 -7.69
N THR A 59 19.62 7.12 -6.80
CA THR A 59 19.86 6.18 -5.70
C THR A 59 19.26 6.72 -4.41
N VAL A 60 18.76 5.85 -3.55
CA VAL A 60 18.28 6.21 -2.20
C VAL A 60 19.20 5.60 -1.16
N SER A 61 19.81 6.45 -0.34
CA SER A 61 20.68 6.05 0.76
C SER A 61 19.92 5.83 2.08
N ALA A 62 20.57 5.15 3.03
CA ALA A 62 20.11 5.00 4.39
C ALA A 62 19.99 6.36 5.11
N GLU A 63 20.95 7.27 4.93
CA GLU A 63 20.92 8.62 5.51
C GLU A 63 19.69 9.42 5.03
N GLU A 64 19.45 9.46 3.72
CA GLU A 64 18.28 10.15 3.16
C GLU A 64 16.96 9.54 3.64
N THR A 65 16.92 8.21 3.78
CA THR A 65 15.77 7.50 4.34
C THR A 65 15.55 7.88 5.80
N ALA A 66 16.60 7.90 6.61
CA ALA A 66 16.54 8.26 8.03
C ALA A 66 16.08 9.71 8.23
N ILE A 67 16.59 10.66 7.43
CA ILE A 67 16.15 12.06 7.45
C ILE A 67 14.64 12.16 7.21
N ASN A 68 14.13 11.54 6.15
CA ASN A 68 12.71 11.59 5.81
C ASN A 68 11.83 10.84 6.81
N ALA A 69 12.31 9.74 7.39
CA ALA A 69 11.60 9.01 8.42
C ALA A 69 11.48 9.80 9.73
N VAL A 70 12.55 10.49 10.13
CA VAL A 70 12.51 11.41 11.27
C VAL A 70 11.55 12.55 10.98
N MET A 71 11.63 13.19 9.81
CA MET A 71 10.69 14.25 9.39
C MET A 71 9.23 13.82 9.49
N ALA A 72 8.92 12.58 9.07
CA ALA A 72 7.59 12.00 9.16
C ALA A 72 7.11 11.80 10.62
N GLY A 73 8.03 11.78 11.59
CA GLY A 73 7.75 11.56 13.00
C GLY A 73 7.99 10.12 13.47
N CYS A 74 8.71 9.29 12.71
CA CYS A 74 9.01 7.92 13.10
C CYS A 74 9.83 7.86 14.39
N ARG A 75 9.57 6.83 15.21
CA ARG A 75 10.49 6.44 16.29
C ARG A 75 11.59 5.54 15.72
N PRO A 76 12.78 5.47 16.36
CA PRO A 76 13.86 4.61 15.88
C PRO A 76 13.49 3.14 15.73
N ASP A 77 12.64 2.58 16.60
CA ASP A 77 12.18 1.20 16.50
C ASP A 77 11.30 0.91 15.27
N TYR A 78 10.84 1.94 14.55
CA TYR A 78 10.14 1.77 13.27
C TYR A 78 11.11 1.57 12.10
N ALA A 79 12.40 1.82 12.29
CA ALA A 79 13.40 1.84 11.23
C ALA A 79 13.45 0.55 10.40
N PRO A 80 13.41 -0.66 10.99
CA PRO A 80 13.39 -1.90 10.22
C PRO A 80 12.22 -1.98 9.22
N VAL A 81 11.03 -1.51 9.61
CA VAL A 81 9.82 -1.52 8.76
C VAL A 81 9.92 -0.47 7.66
N VAL A 82 10.40 0.74 7.99
CA VAL A 82 10.61 1.81 7.00
C VAL A 82 11.65 1.39 5.95
N VAL A 83 12.77 0.79 6.38
CA VAL A 83 13.82 0.31 5.45
C VAL A 83 13.28 -0.77 4.53
N ALA A 84 12.54 -1.76 5.05
CA ALA A 84 11.91 -2.79 4.22
C ALA A 84 10.92 -2.17 3.22
N GLY A 85 10.09 -1.22 3.65
CA GLY A 85 9.16 -0.50 2.77
C GLY A 85 9.87 0.33 1.68
N VAL A 86 11.00 0.97 2.00
CA VAL A 86 11.79 1.72 1.01
C VAL A 86 12.49 0.78 0.03
N ARG A 87 12.99 -0.39 0.48
CA ARG A 87 13.53 -1.41 -0.43
C ARG A 87 12.45 -1.91 -1.39
N ALA A 88 11.25 -2.18 -0.89
CA ALA A 88 10.12 -2.60 -1.71
C ALA A 88 9.71 -1.50 -2.71
N LEU A 89 9.73 -0.23 -2.29
CA LEU A 89 9.46 0.94 -3.16
C LEU A 89 10.45 1.03 -4.32
N LEU A 90 11.70 0.62 -4.09
CA LEU A 90 12.79 0.69 -5.07
C LEU A 90 12.93 -0.60 -5.88
N ASP A 91 12.11 -1.61 -5.63
CA ASP A 91 12.08 -2.82 -6.43
C ASP A 91 11.51 -2.51 -7.85
N PRO A 92 12.17 -2.97 -8.93
CA PRO A 92 11.70 -2.75 -10.28
C PRO A 92 10.26 -3.21 -10.56
N ALA A 93 9.78 -4.25 -9.86
CA ALA A 93 8.41 -4.75 -10.01
C ALA A 93 7.36 -3.77 -9.47
N TYR A 94 7.67 -3.00 -8.42
CA TYR A 94 6.80 -1.91 -7.95
C TYR A 94 6.74 -0.77 -8.97
N ASN A 95 7.83 -0.55 -9.71
CA ASN A 95 7.95 0.48 -10.75
C ASN A 95 7.61 1.88 -10.21
N ALA A 96 8.43 2.36 -9.26
CA ALA A 96 8.29 3.68 -8.68
C ALA A 96 8.24 4.81 -9.73
N ASN A 97 8.95 4.65 -10.85
CA ASN A 97 8.92 5.65 -11.91
C ASN A 97 7.51 5.86 -12.47
N ALA A 98 6.80 4.77 -12.80
CA ALA A 98 5.43 4.85 -13.30
C ALA A 98 4.43 5.25 -12.21
N ALA A 99 4.55 4.65 -11.02
CA ALA A 99 3.62 4.90 -9.92
C ALA A 99 3.66 6.37 -9.43
N LEU A 100 4.85 6.97 -9.33
CA LEU A 100 5.05 8.30 -8.76
C LEU A 100 4.91 9.46 -9.77
N THR A 101 4.87 9.17 -11.07
CA THR A 101 4.61 10.18 -12.13
C THR A 101 3.18 10.18 -12.65
N SER A 102 2.37 9.23 -12.22
CA SER A 102 1.06 9.03 -12.81
C SER A 102 0.12 10.21 -12.56
N THR A 103 -0.72 10.50 -13.54
CA THR A 103 -1.89 11.36 -13.39
C THR A 103 -3.00 10.70 -12.55
N GLY A 104 -2.94 9.38 -12.35
CA GLY A 104 -3.94 8.56 -11.67
C GLY A 104 -3.98 8.63 -10.14
N GLY A 105 -3.22 9.52 -9.51
CA GLY A 105 -3.41 9.78 -8.08
C GLY A 105 -2.93 8.67 -7.14
N THR A 106 -1.88 7.93 -7.49
CA THR A 106 -1.39 6.73 -6.78
C THR A 106 -0.99 6.98 -5.32
N ALA A 107 -1.52 6.17 -4.41
CA ALA A 107 -1.04 6.03 -3.03
C ALA A 107 -0.05 4.86 -2.90
N ILE A 108 0.87 4.95 -1.93
CA ILE A 108 1.73 3.83 -1.52
C ILE A 108 1.00 3.11 -0.38
N CYS A 109 0.25 2.05 -0.71
CA CYS A 109 -0.41 1.23 0.30
C CYS A 109 0.61 0.28 0.91
N VAL A 110 0.73 0.25 2.24
CA VAL A 110 1.69 -0.55 2.99
C VAL A 110 0.96 -1.46 3.97
N VAL A 111 1.18 -2.77 3.83
CA VAL A 111 0.68 -3.79 4.76
C VAL A 111 1.87 -4.40 5.48
N VAL A 112 1.84 -4.38 6.80
CA VAL A 112 2.86 -5.05 7.63
C VAL A 112 2.26 -6.29 8.27
N SER A 113 2.80 -7.46 7.96
CA SER A 113 2.35 -8.75 8.51
C SER A 113 3.46 -9.38 9.33
N GLY A 114 3.22 -9.61 10.62
CA GLY A 114 4.17 -10.31 11.49
C GLY A 114 4.30 -9.74 12.90
N PRO A 115 4.96 -10.48 13.80
CA PRO A 115 5.02 -10.16 15.23
C PRO A 115 5.70 -8.82 15.54
N TYR A 116 6.62 -8.35 14.69
CA TYR A 116 7.29 -7.07 14.93
C TYR A 116 6.36 -5.87 14.77
N ALA A 117 5.30 -5.97 13.96
CA ALA A 117 4.28 -4.94 13.83
C ALA A 117 3.61 -4.64 15.19
N ALA A 118 3.25 -5.70 15.92
CA ALA A 118 2.69 -5.58 17.27
C ALA A 118 3.74 -5.07 18.27
N ALA A 119 4.99 -5.52 18.17
CA ALA A 119 6.07 -5.11 19.07
C ALA A 119 6.35 -3.60 19.03
N ILE A 120 6.19 -2.96 17.86
CA ILE A 120 6.36 -1.49 17.70
C ILE A 120 5.05 -0.72 17.83
N GLY A 121 3.95 -1.39 18.18
CA GLY A 121 2.65 -0.79 18.42
C GLY A 121 1.92 -0.33 17.16
N MET A 122 2.13 -0.98 16.00
CA MET A 122 1.27 -0.77 14.84
C MET A 122 -0.17 -1.22 15.13
N ASN A 123 -1.13 -0.53 14.53
CA ASN A 123 -2.55 -0.85 14.70
C ASN A 123 -3.06 -1.70 13.54
N SER A 124 -3.68 -2.83 13.87
CA SER A 124 -4.40 -3.70 12.95
C SER A 124 -5.91 -3.77 13.24
N ALA A 125 -6.38 -3.08 14.28
CA ALA A 125 -7.74 -3.19 14.81
C ALA A 125 -8.63 -1.99 14.39
N HIS A 126 -9.44 -1.45 15.30
CA HIS A 126 -10.34 -0.33 14.99
C HIS A 126 -9.59 0.84 14.34
N ASN A 127 -10.19 1.40 13.29
CA ASN A 127 -9.63 2.53 12.56
C ASN A 127 -8.23 2.27 11.97
N CYS A 128 -7.86 1.02 11.64
CA CYS A 128 -6.51 0.68 11.17
C CYS A 128 -6.07 1.41 9.91
N LEU A 129 -7.01 1.79 9.03
CA LEU A 129 -6.75 2.57 7.81
C LEU A 129 -6.80 4.09 8.04
N GLY A 130 -7.04 4.54 9.27
CA GLY A 130 -7.25 5.94 9.62
C GLY A 130 -6.22 6.49 10.61
N GLN A 131 -6.60 7.60 11.24
CA GLN A 131 -5.78 8.33 12.21
C GLN A 131 -5.68 7.64 13.59
N GLY A 132 -4.77 8.13 14.42
CA GLY A 132 -4.71 7.81 15.86
C GLY A 132 -3.62 6.80 16.26
N ASN A 133 -2.99 6.12 15.29
CA ASN A 133 -1.81 5.30 15.54
C ASN A 133 -0.56 5.94 14.93
N ARG A 134 0.44 6.24 15.78
CA ARG A 134 1.68 6.89 15.34
C ARG A 134 2.46 6.02 14.35
N ALA A 135 2.64 4.73 14.63
CA ALA A 135 3.45 3.85 13.78
C ALA A 135 2.86 3.77 12.37
N ASN A 136 1.58 3.44 12.22
CA ASN A 136 0.86 3.44 10.94
C ASN A 136 1.03 4.77 10.20
N ALA A 137 0.69 5.88 10.86
CA ALA A 137 0.71 7.20 10.22
C ALA A 137 2.12 7.60 9.75
N THR A 138 3.13 7.45 10.61
CA THR A 138 4.48 7.94 10.31
C THR A 138 5.26 7.02 9.39
N ILE A 139 5.04 5.70 9.42
CA ILE A 139 5.69 4.76 8.50
C ILE A 139 5.22 5.01 7.06
N GLY A 140 3.90 5.08 6.82
CA GLY A 140 3.38 5.39 5.50
C GLY A 140 3.83 6.78 5.00
N ARG A 141 3.83 7.78 5.89
CA ARG A 141 4.32 9.12 5.58
C ARG A 141 5.83 9.16 5.29
N ALA A 142 6.64 8.34 5.97
CA ALA A 142 8.07 8.26 5.71
C ALA A 142 8.36 7.80 4.27
N LEU A 143 7.67 6.77 3.78
CA LEU A 143 7.79 6.33 2.38
C LEU A 143 7.37 7.43 1.41
N ARG A 144 6.32 8.18 1.74
CA ARG A 144 5.88 9.33 0.93
C ARG A 144 6.93 10.44 0.89
N LEU A 145 7.54 10.78 2.02
CA LEU A 145 8.59 11.81 2.07
C LEU A 145 9.87 11.35 1.34
N VAL A 146 10.26 10.08 1.43
CA VAL A 146 11.37 9.53 0.61
C VAL A 146 11.07 9.67 -0.88
N ALA A 147 9.88 9.26 -1.32
CA ALA A 147 9.45 9.43 -2.71
C ALA A 147 9.51 10.91 -3.14
N MET A 148 9.07 11.82 -2.29
CA MET A 148 9.00 13.25 -2.60
C MET A 148 10.37 13.94 -2.61
N ASN A 149 11.17 13.74 -1.56
CA ASN A 149 12.39 14.49 -1.32
C ASN A 149 13.63 13.87 -1.96
N VAL A 150 13.65 12.55 -2.15
CA VAL A 150 14.81 11.83 -2.70
C VAL A 150 14.55 11.45 -4.16
N VAL A 151 13.43 10.76 -4.42
CA VAL A 151 13.07 10.36 -5.80
C VAL A 151 12.53 11.54 -6.63
N GLY A 152 12.12 12.62 -5.96
CA GLY A 152 11.68 13.87 -6.60
C GLY A 152 10.19 13.93 -6.93
N ALA A 153 9.37 13.01 -6.39
CA ALA A 153 7.91 12.91 -6.60
C ALA A 153 7.10 14.04 -5.94
N LYS A 154 7.52 15.30 -6.17
CA LYS A 154 6.86 16.51 -5.69
C LYS A 154 5.66 16.85 -6.58
N VAL A 155 4.57 17.29 -5.95
CA VAL A 155 3.33 17.71 -6.63
C VAL A 155 3.63 18.85 -7.59
N GLY A 156 3.14 18.74 -8.82
CA GLY A 156 3.33 19.76 -9.87
C GLY A 156 4.72 19.78 -10.50
N VAL A 157 5.65 18.94 -10.04
CA VAL A 157 6.97 18.74 -10.66
C VAL A 157 7.02 17.38 -11.33
N MET A 158 6.92 16.31 -10.54
CA MET A 158 6.97 14.93 -11.02
C MET A 158 5.67 14.20 -10.74
N ASP A 159 5.09 14.43 -9.56
CA ASP A 159 3.78 13.89 -9.24
C ASP A 159 2.73 14.68 -10.02
N GLY A 160 2.32 14.09 -11.14
CA GLY A 160 1.38 14.64 -12.12
C GLY A 160 -0.08 14.33 -11.82
N SER A 161 -0.39 13.86 -10.61
CA SER A 161 -1.76 13.46 -10.23
C SER A 161 -2.78 14.54 -10.56
N SER A 162 -3.81 14.20 -11.32
CA SER A 162 -4.85 15.17 -11.70
C SER A 162 -5.75 15.58 -10.53
N LEU A 163 -5.98 14.66 -9.58
CA LEU A 163 -6.77 14.91 -8.37
C LEU A 163 -6.05 14.44 -7.09
N GLY A 164 -5.39 13.28 -7.14
CA GLY A 164 -4.83 12.63 -5.95
C GLY A 164 -5.91 11.97 -5.08
N ASN A 165 -5.49 11.43 -3.93
CA ASN A 165 -6.39 10.89 -2.91
C ASN A 165 -5.75 11.03 -1.50
N PRO A 166 -6.54 11.03 -0.41
CA PRO A 166 -6.01 11.21 0.95
C PRO A 166 -4.96 10.18 1.39
N GLY A 167 -5.01 8.94 0.85
CA GLY A 167 -4.03 7.88 1.14
C GLY A 167 -2.62 8.19 0.65
N LYS A 168 -2.44 9.23 -0.18
CA LYS A 168 -1.12 9.70 -0.60
C LYS A 168 -0.29 10.30 0.54
N TYR A 169 -0.93 10.79 1.60
CA TYR A 169 -0.20 11.24 2.80
C TYR A 169 0.36 10.05 3.58
N SER A 170 -0.50 9.05 3.80
CA SER A 170 -0.15 7.80 4.47
C SER A 170 -1.29 6.81 4.27
N LEU A 171 -0.95 5.59 3.84
CA LEU A 171 -1.84 4.44 3.80
C LEU A 171 -1.05 3.21 4.26
N CYS A 172 -0.91 3.06 5.57
CA CYS A 172 -0.10 2.01 6.18
C CYS A 172 -0.82 1.39 7.38
N PHE A 173 -0.87 0.07 7.43
CA PHE A 173 -1.54 -0.65 8.52
C PHE A 173 -0.91 -2.03 8.75
N ALA A 174 -1.15 -2.58 9.94
CA ALA A 174 -0.76 -3.95 10.25
C ALA A 174 -1.88 -4.93 9.91
N GLU A 175 -1.52 -6.12 9.45
CA GLU A 175 -2.42 -7.26 9.41
C GLU A 175 -2.69 -7.74 10.86
N SER A 176 -3.95 -8.05 11.15
CA SER A 176 -4.33 -8.82 12.34
C SER A 176 -4.13 -10.30 12.07
N ASP A 177 -3.56 -11.04 13.04
CA ASP A 177 -3.43 -12.48 12.90
C ASP A 177 -4.81 -13.11 12.60
N PRO A 178 -4.94 -13.82 11.45
CA PRO A 178 -6.20 -14.41 11.09
C PRO A 178 -6.52 -15.57 12.02
N ILE A 179 -7.81 -15.81 12.20
CA ILE A 179 -8.26 -16.92 13.05
C ILE A 179 -8.04 -18.24 12.29
N ALA A 180 -7.45 -19.22 12.99
CA ALA A 180 -7.19 -20.55 12.45
C ALA A 180 -8.45 -21.15 11.78
N PRO A 181 -8.31 -21.86 10.65
CA PRO A 181 -7.07 -22.37 10.06
C PRO A 181 -6.36 -21.41 9.08
N TRP A 182 -6.89 -20.20 8.89
CA TRP A 182 -6.28 -19.23 7.98
C TRP A 182 -4.89 -18.81 8.46
N GLN A 183 -3.98 -18.66 7.51
CA GLN A 183 -2.61 -18.21 7.75
C GLN A 183 -2.49 -16.72 7.41
N PRO A 184 -1.61 -15.98 8.08
CA PRO A 184 -1.36 -14.57 7.78
C PRO A 184 -0.76 -14.38 6.40
N LEU A 185 -0.90 -13.18 5.83
CA LEU A 185 -0.41 -12.80 4.51
C LEU A 185 1.04 -13.21 4.28
N ARG A 186 1.94 -12.97 5.25
CA ARG A 186 3.35 -13.35 5.14
C ARG A 186 3.57 -14.84 4.85
N VAL A 187 2.78 -15.72 5.48
CA VAL A 187 2.90 -17.18 5.29
C VAL A 187 2.32 -17.58 3.94
N GLU A 188 1.22 -16.95 3.50
CA GLU A 188 0.67 -17.16 2.16
C GLU A 188 1.64 -16.71 1.05
N LEU A 189 2.50 -15.74 1.34
CA LEU A 189 3.57 -15.27 0.46
C LEU A 189 4.86 -16.09 0.57
N GLY A 190 4.87 -17.16 1.38
CA GLY A 190 5.99 -18.09 1.49
C GLY A 190 7.04 -17.76 2.56
N TYR A 191 6.78 -16.79 3.44
CA TYR A 191 7.64 -16.45 4.57
C TYR A 191 7.31 -17.30 5.81
N ALA A 192 8.21 -17.30 6.80
CA ALA A 192 8.02 -18.04 8.04
C ALA A 192 6.97 -17.35 8.96
N VAL A 193 6.42 -18.08 9.92
CA VAL A 193 5.39 -17.54 10.82
C VAL A 193 5.97 -16.50 11.79
N GLU A 194 7.24 -16.63 12.12
CA GLU A 194 8.03 -15.72 12.95
C GLU A 194 8.53 -14.48 12.21
N ASP A 195 8.53 -14.51 10.87
CA ASP A 195 8.97 -13.38 10.06
C ASP A 195 8.00 -12.20 10.20
N THR A 196 8.52 -10.98 9.97
CA THR A 196 7.68 -9.82 9.68
C THR A 196 8.01 -9.32 8.28
N THR A 197 6.97 -9.05 7.49
CA THR A 197 7.12 -8.56 6.12
C THR A 197 6.42 -7.22 5.94
N VAL A 198 6.91 -6.46 4.96
CA VAL A 198 6.26 -5.25 4.44
C VAL A 198 5.89 -5.52 2.99
N THR A 199 4.58 -5.56 2.71
CA THR A 199 4.05 -5.62 1.35
C THR A 199 3.57 -4.24 0.95
N ILE A 200 4.01 -3.74 -0.20
CA ILE A 200 3.50 -2.49 -0.76
C ILE A 200 2.79 -2.71 -2.09
N LEU A 201 1.79 -1.88 -2.38
CA LEU A 201 1.10 -1.83 -3.66
C LEU A 201 0.78 -0.37 -4.03
N ALA A 202 0.93 -0.04 -5.30
CA ALA A 202 0.53 1.23 -5.88
C ALA A 202 -0.99 1.24 -6.06
N THR A 203 -1.74 1.95 -5.21
CA THR A 203 -3.20 1.82 -5.15
C THR A 203 -3.97 3.11 -5.41
N GLU A 204 -5.25 2.94 -5.73
CA GLU A 204 -6.27 3.95 -5.49
C GLU A 204 -6.54 4.10 -3.97
N GLY A 205 -7.51 4.95 -3.59
CA GLY A 205 -7.97 5.07 -2.21
C GLY A 205 -8.82 3.86 -1.76
N PRO A 206 -8.89 3.56 -0.45
CA PRO A 206 -9.72 2.47 0.06
C PRO A 206 -11.22 2.69 -0.20
N ARG A 207 -11.90 1.66 -0.71
CA ARG A 207 -13.36 1.63 -0.88
C ARG A 207 -13.97 0.84 0.27
N GLN A 208 -14.70 1.52 1.15
CA GLN A 208 -15.38 0.85 2.26
C GLN A 208 -16.54 -0.02 1.76
N ILE A 209 -16.63 -1.23 2.28
CA ILE A 209 -17.65 -2.22 1.94
C ILE A 209 -18.57 -2.41 3.13
N ALA A 210 -19.86 -2.17 2.90
CA ALA A 210 -20.92 -2.35 3.88
C ALA A 210 -21.74 -3.59 3.52
N ASN A 211 -21.57 -4.67 4.28
CA ASN A 211 -22.51 -5.79 4.23
C ASN A 211 -22.82 -6.26 5.65
N ILE A 212 -23.65 -5.47 6.33
CA ILE A 212 -24.05 -5.70 7.71
C ILE A 212 -25.25 -6.65 7.84
N LEU A 213 -25.72 -7.20 6.71
CA LEU A 213 -27.00 -7.92 6.62
C LEU A 213 -26.83 -9.41 6.30
N SER A 214 -25.66 -9.82 5.80
CA SER A 214 -25.40 -11.20 5.42
C SER A 214 -24.33 -11.86 6.29
N GLY A 215 -24.55 -13.13 6.61
CA GLY A 215 -23.54 -14.03 7.16
C GLY A 215 -23.11 -15.12 6.18
N GLN A 216 -23.52 -15.05 4.90
CA GLN A 216 -23.16 -16.03 3.89
C GLN A 216 -21.88 -15.61 3.16
N PRO A 217 -20.93 -16.54 2.93
CA PRO A 217 -19.62 -16.23 2.36
C PRO A 217 -19.73 -15.63 0.96
N ASP A 218 -20.58 -16.20 0.10
CA ASP A 218 -20.72 -15.78 -1.29
C ASP A 218 -21.38 -14.39 -1.38
N GLU A 219 -22.38 -14.09 -0.54
CA GLU A 219 -23.04 -12.79 -0.51
C GLU A 219 -22.08 -11.68 -0.05
N VAL A 220 -21.32 -11.91 1.01
CA VAL A 220 -20.31 -10.97 1.53
C VAL A 220 -19.24 -10.69 0.49
N LEU A 221 -18.67 -11.75 -0.11
CA LEU A 221 -17.64 -11.62 -1.13
C LEU A 221 -18.19 -11.03 -2.43
N ARG A 222 -19.45 -11.26 -2.79
CA ARG A 222 -20.11 -10.64 -3.94
C ARG A 222 -20.29 -9.14 -3.75
N THR A 223 -20.56 -8.67 -2.54
CA THR A 223 -20.58 -7.22 -2.24
C THR A 223 -19.19 -6.61 -2.47
N MET A 224 -18.12 -7.26 -2.02
CA MET A 224 -16.74 -6.82 -2.29
C MET A 224 -16.43 -6.82 -3.78
N ALA A 225 -16.77 -7.92 -4.47
CA ALA A 225 -16.60 -8.04 -5.91
C ALA A 225 -17.33 -6.93 -6.67
N SER A 226 -18.52 -6.51 -6.24
CA SER A 226 -19.25 -5.41 -6.88
C SER A 226 -18.51 -4.07 -6.82
N SER A 227 -17.72 -3.82 -5.76
CA SER A 227 -16.89 -2.62 -5.66
C SER A 227 -15.69 -2.65 -6.60
N ILE A 228 -15.20 -3.84 -6.95
CA ILE A 228 -14.05 -4.03 -7.84
C ILE A 228 -14.48 -4.17 -9.30
N ARG A 229 -15.62 -4.82 -9.56
CA ARG A 229 -16.28 -5.01 -10.86
C ARG A 229 -16.93 -3.71 -11.35
N ALA A 230 -16.15 -2.63 -11.33
CA ALA A 230 -16.58 -1.29 -11.65
C ALA A 230 -15.71 -0.78 -12.80
N GLY A 231 -16.31 -0.51 -13.97
CA GLY A 231 -15.55 -0.11 -15.16
C GLY A 231 -14.64 1.11 -14.94
N HIS A 232 -14.97 1.98 -13.97
CA HIS A 232 -14.17 3.15 -13.63
C HIS A 232 -12.82 2.83 -12.97
N THR A 233 -12.61 1.64 -12.42
CA THR A 233 -11.29 1.25 -11.89
C THR A 233 -10.40 0.84 -13.05
N TYR A 234 -9.19 1.38 -13.11
CA TYR A 234 -8.36 1.24 -14.31
C TYR A 234 -7.96 -0.22 -14.60
N ILE A 235 -7.96 -1.08 -13.57
CA ILE A 235 -7.63 -2.50 -13.69
C ILE A 235 -8.77 -3.38 -14.22
N ALA A 236 -10.00 -2.86 -14.32
CA ALA A 236 -11.18 -3.64 -14.73
C ALA A 236 -10.97 -4.27 -16.12
N GLY A 237 -11.00 -5.61 -16.18
CA GLY A 237 -10.77 -6.37 -17.42
C GLY A 237 -9.34 -6.34 -17.97
N LYS A 238 -8.37 -5.74 -17.27
CA LYS A 238 -6.99 -5.56 -17.74
C LYS A 238 -5.95 -6.38 -16.99
N GLY A 239 -6.30 -7.08 -15.90
CA GLY A 239 -5.37 -7.85 -15.08
C GLY A 239 -4.52 -6.96 -14.17
N GLY A 240 -5.09 -6.52 -13.05
CA GLY A 240 -4.41 -5.79 -11.98
C GLY A 240 -4.31 -6.62 -10.70
N GLU A 241 -3.97 -5.94 -9.60
CA GLU A 241 -3.94 -6.51 -8.25
C GLU A 241 -4.87 -5.72 -7.32
N CYS A 242 -5.19 -6.27 -6.15
CA CYS A 242 -6.02 -5.61 -5.15
C CYS A 242 -5.69 -6.10 -3.75
N ILE A 243 -5.68 -5.18 -2.78
CA ILE A 243 -5.72 -5.54 -1.36
C ILE A 243 -7.18 -5.59 -0.93
N VAL A 244 -7.62 -6.77 -0.48
CA VAL A 244 -8.97 -6.97 0.09
C VAL A 244 -8.81 -7.12 1.60
N VAL A 245 -9.28 -6.11 2.34
CA VAL A 245 -9.26 -6.09 3.80
C VAL A 245 -10.56 -6.66 4.34
N LEU A 246 -10.49 -7.85 4.92
CA LEU A 246 -11.58 -8.49 5.62
C LEU A 246 -11.64 -8.01 7.08
N GLY A 247 -12.70 -7.30 7.42
CA GLY A 247 -13.03 -7.01 8.81
C GLY A 247 -13.49 -8.26 9.55
N PRO A 248 -13.53 -8.23 10.90
CA PRO A 248 -13.72 -9.42 11.71
C PRO A 248 -15.01 -10.20 11.38
N GLU A 249 -16.14 -9.53 11.17
CA GLU A 249 -17.42 -10.21 10.89
C GLU A 249 -17.43 -10.86 9.51
N HIS A 250 -16.90 -10.18 8.49
CA HIS A 250 -16.80 -10.76 7.14
C HIS A 250 -15.79 -11.91 7.09
N ALA A 251 -14.65 -11.78 7.76
CA ALA A 251 -13.68 -12.87 7.88
C ALA A 251 -14.29 -14.08 8.59
N ALA A 252 -15.04 -13.86 9.68
CA ALA A 252 -15.75 -14.91 10.40
C ALA A 252 -16.81 -15.58 9.53
N ALA A 253 -17.64 -14.82 8.81
CA ALA A 253 -18.67 -15.35 7.91
C ALA A 253 -18.07 -16.30 6.84
N VAL A 254 -16.94 -15.91 6.24
CA VAL A 254 -16.26 -16.74 5.24
C VAL A 254 -15.65 -17.99 5.86
N ARG A 255 -14.92 -17.83 6.97
CA ARG A 255 -14.26 -18.95 7.66
C ARG A 255 -15.28 -19.95 8.23
N ASP A 256 -16.32 -19.49 8.91
CA ASP A 256 -17.30 -20.33 9.60
C ASP A 256 -18.17 -21.14 8.63
N ALA A 257 -18.33 -20.65 7.40
CA ALA A 257 -18.88 -21.41 6.30
C ALA A 257 -17.91 -22.46 5.71
N GLY A 258 -16.71 -22.61 6.28
CA GLY A 258 -15.70 -23.58 5.88
C GLY A 258 -14.88 -23.19 4.65
N TRP A 259 -14.97 -21.94 4.16
CA TRP A 259 -14.21 -21.52 3.00
C TRP A 259 -12.74 -21.27 3.35
N THR A 260 -11.86 -21.79 2.51
CA THR A 260 -10.44 -21.44 2.51
C THR A 260 -10.23 -20.05 1.89
N ARG A 261 -9.10 -19.41 2.22
CA ARG A 261 -8.71 -18.15 1.55
C ARG A 261 -8.55 -18.32 0.04
N ALA A 262 -8.09 -19.49 -0.42
CA ALA A 262 -8.01 -19.84 -1.84
C ALA A 262 -9.39 -19.82 -2.50
N GLN A 263 -10.38 -20.49 -1.92
CA GLN A 263 -11.76 -20.45 -2.42
C GLN A 263 -12.35 -19.04 -2.44
N ALA A 264 -12.06 -18.22 -1.42
CA ALA A 264 -12.49 -16.83 -1.40
C ALA A 264 -11.86 -16.02 -2.54
N ARG A 265 -10.56 -16.20 -2.81
CA ARG A 265 -9.87 -15.56 -3.96
C ARG A 265 -10.45 -16.04 -5.29
N ASP A 266 -10.59 -17.35 -5.49
CA ASP A 266 -11.16 -17.93 -6.71
C ASP A 266 -12.56 -17.38 -6.99
N TYR A 267 -13.39 -17.28 -5.94
CA TYR A 267 -14.71 -16.68 -6.04
C TYR A 267 -14.64 -15.19 -6.43
N LEU A 268 -13.76 -14.40 -5.80
CA LEU A 268 -13.57 -12.99 -6.16
C LEU A 268 -13.06 -12.82 -7.60
N VAL A 269 -12.11 -13.64 -8.05
CA VAL A 269 -11.63 -13.62 -9.45
C VAL A 269 -12.81 -13.82 -10.40
N GLU A 270 -13.64 -14.82 -10.16
CA GLU A 270 -14.80 -15.12 -10.98
C GLU A 270 -15.86 -14.00 -10.95
N GLN A 271 -16.18 -13.47 -9.76
CA GLN A 271 -17.21 -12.44 -9.59
C GLN A 271 -16.76 -11.04 -10.04
N THR A 272 -15.47 -10.80 -10.23
CA THR A 272 -14.94 -9.50 -10.69
C THR A 272 -14.69 -9.43 -12.20
N MET A 273 -14.97 -10.52 -12.93
CA MET A 273 -14.98 -10.53 -14.39
C MET A 273 -16.00 -9.51 -14.93
N ILE A 274 -15.58 -8.75 -15.94
CA ILE A 274 -16.38 -7.68 -16.55
C ILE A 274 -16.70 -8.00 -18.01
N THR A 275 -17.87 -7.61 -18.51
CA THR A 275 -18.25 -7.76 -19.93
C THR A 275 -18.10 -6.44 -20.68
N GLU A 276 -18.12 -6.50 -22.01
CA GLU A 276 -18.24 -5.31 -22.86
C GLU A 276 -19.51 -4.50 -22.53
N ALA A 277 -20.63 -5.17 -22.20
CA ALA A 277 -21.86 -4.51 -21.83
C ALA A 277 -21.73 -3.72 -20.51
N ASP A 278 -20.98 -4.22 -19.53
CA ASP A 278 -20.73 -3.50 -18.28
C ASP A 278 -19.84 -2.26 -18.49
N LEU A 279 -18.80 -2.40 -19.33
CA LEU A 279 -17.94 -1.28 -19.71
C LEU A 279 -18.74 -0.21 -20.44
N ALA A 280 -19.55 -0.61 -21.42
CA ALA A 280 -20.43 0.28 -22.17
C ALA A 280 -21.45 0.98 -21.25
N ALA A 281 -22.03 0.26 -20.28
CA ALA A 281 -22.92 0.83 -19.27
C ALA A 281 -22.22 1.86 -18.36
N ALA A 282 -20.91 1.73 -18.15
CA ALA A 282 -20.07 2.70 -17.46
C ALA A 282 -19.54 3.82 -18.37
N GLY A 283 -19.90 3.83 -19.66
CA GLY A 283 -19.45 4.82 -20.64
C GLY A 283 -18.03 4.60 -21.16
N LEU A 284 -17.50 3.38 -21.05
CA LEU A 284 -16.14 3.03 -21.43
C LEU A 284 -16.13 2.02 -22.59
N PRO A 285 -15.27 2.21 -23.60
CA PRO A 285 -15.04 1.18 -24.61
C PRO A 285 -14.13 0.07 -24.09
N VAL A 286 -14.16 -1.09 -24.76
CA VAL A 286 -13.11 -2.10 -24.60
C VAL A 286 -11.80 -1.54 -25.17
N GLU A 287 -10.74 -1.56 -24.38
CA GLU A 287 -9.41 -1.19 -24.84
C GLU A 287 -8.83 -2.33 -25.68
N SER A 288 -8.77 -2.17 -27.00
CA SER A 288 -8.34 -3.21 -27.94
C SER A 288 -6.95 -2.97 -28.55
N THR A 289 -6.28 -1.88 -28.17
CA THR A 289 -4.97 -1.50 -28.69
C THR A 289 -4.08 -0.92 -27.59
N GLY A 290 -2.76 -1.03 -27.76
CA GLY A 290 -1.80 -0.43 -26.83
C GLY A 290 -1.40 -1.33 -25.65
N ALA A 291 -0.73 -0.74 -24.68
CA ALA A 291 -0.09 -1.46 -23.58
C ALA A 291 -1.08 -2.12 -22.62
N HIS A 292 -2.34 -1.67 -22.55
CA HIS A 292 -3.34 -2.22 -21.63
C HIS A 292 -4.53 -2.85 -22.36
N THR A 293 -4.24 -3.41 -23.54
CA THR A 293 -5.20 -4.19 -24.32
C THR A 293 -5.87 -5.26 -23.46
N MET A 294 -7.20 -5.27 -23.50
CA MET A 294 -8.04 -6.26 -22.84
C MET A 294 -8.10 -7.54 -23.66
N HIS A 295 -8.02 -8.69 -22.98
CA HIS A 295 -8.11 -9.99 -23.61
C HIS A 295 -9.37 -10.72 -23.12
N ALA A 296 -10.30 -10.95 -24.04
CA ALA A 296 -11.52 -11.69 -23.73
C ALA A 296 -11.19 -13.17 -23.48
N ARG A 297 -11.83 -13.75 -22.48
CA ARG A 297 -11.89 -15.20 -22.27
C ARG A 297 -12.86 -15.83 -23.28
N PRO A 298 -12.86 -17.18 -23.43
CA PRO A 298 -13.77 -17.87 -24.35
C PRO A 298 -15.27 -17.58 -24.14
N ASP A 299 -15.67 -17.18 -22.93
CA ASP A 299 -17.04 -16.81 -22.58
C ASP A 299 -17.37 -15.31 -22.82
N GLY A 300 -16.45 -14.56 -23.44
CA GLY A 300 -16.63 -13.15 -23.77
C GLY A 300 -16.39 -12.18 -22.61
N ARG A 301 -15.97 -12.66 -21.43
CA ARG A 301 -15.67 -11.82 -20.27
C ARG A 301 -14.19 -11.45 -20.22
N TYR A 302 -13.88 -10.33 -19.58
CA TYR A 302 -12.53 -9.81 -19.38
C TYR A 302 -12.11 -9.96 -17.92
N ALA A 303 -10.87 -10.39 -17.71
CA ALA A 303 -10.32 -10.68 -16.41
C ALA A 303 -9.78 -9.42 -15.71
N THR A 304 -10.43 -9.02 -14.62
CA THR A 304 -9.90 -7.97 -13.72
C THR A 304 -8.68 -8.47 -12.97
N PHE A 305 -8.72 -9.72 -12.50
CA PHE A 305 -7.59 -10.47 -11.94
C PHE A 305 -7.31 -11.68 -12.81
N ARG A 306 -6.04 -11.91 -13.14
CA ARG A 306 -5.62 -13.02 -14.01
C ARG A 306 -5.30 -14.27 -13.19
N ASP A 307 -4.76 -14.07 -12.00
CA ASP A 307 -4.45 -15.12 -11.04
C ASP A 307 -5.11 -14.82 -9.68
N PRO A 308 -5.59 -15.84 -8.94
CA PRO A 308 -6.04 -15.65 -7.55
C PRO A 308 -5.01 -14.94 -6.65
N SER A 309 -3.70 -15.11 -6.89
CA SER A 309 -2.63 -14.42 -6.16
C SER A 309 -2.62 -12.91 -6.36
N ASP A 310 -3.28 -12.39 -7.42
CA ASP A 310 -3.43 -10.95 -7.64
C ASP A 310 -4.28 -10.29 -6.54
N ILE A 311 -4.99 -11.09 -5.72
CA ILE A 311 -5.80 -10.63 -4.60
C ILE A 311 -5.06 -10.90 -3.27
N LEU A 312 -4.52 -9.84 -2.69
CA LEU A 312 -3.93 -9.86 -1.35
C LEU A 312 -5.05 -9.78 -0.31
N LEU A 313 -5.48 -10.94 0.16
CA LEU A 313 -6.51 -11.06 1.20
C LEU A 313 -5.88 -10.86 2.58
N VAL A 314 -6.28 -9.80 3.29
CA VAL A 314 -5.70 -9.38 4.56
C VAL A 314 -6.80 -9.27 5.62
N CYS A 315 -6.57 -9.78 6.82
CA CYS A 315 -7.47 -9.56 7.95
C CYS A 315 -7.02 -8.31 8.72
N ALA A 316 -7.89 -7.30 8.84
CA ALA A 316 -7.64 -6.13 9.68
C ALA A 316 -8.96 -5.40 9.96
N GLY A 317 -8.95 -4.50 10.94
CA GLY A 317 -10.13 -3.81 11.42
C GLY A 317 -10.57 -4.29 12.80
N GLY A 318 -11.37 -3.46 13.47
CA GLY A 318 -12.00 -3.82 14.74
C GLY A 318 -13.43 -4.31 14.52
N GLY A 319 -13.94 -5.09 15.48
CA GLY A 319 -15.29 -5.64 15.40
C GLY A 319 -16.38 -4.56 15.40
N GLY A 320 -17.57 -4.88 14.92
CA GLY A 320 -18.67 -3.94 14.80
C GLY A 320 -19.83 -4.53 14.01
N ALA A 321 -20.33 -3.76 13.04
CA ALA A 321 -21.53 -4.15 12.28
C ALA A 321 -21.24 -5.01 11.03
N GLY A 322 -19.97 -5.21 10.64
CA GLY A 322 -19.60 -5.88 9.38
C GLY A 322 -19.13 -4.89 8.31
N TRP A 323 -17.86 -4.48 8.44
CA TRP A 323 -17.20 -3.54 7.53
C TRP A 323 -15.92 -4.14 6.95
N SER A 324 -15.67 -3.87 5.68
CA SER A 324 -14.45 -4.28 4.98
C SER A 324 -13.94 -3.16 4.07
N ALA A 325 -12.81 -3.37 3.41
CA ALA A 325 -12.35 -2.47 2.36
C ALA A 325 -11.78 -3.24 1.16
N CYS A 326 -11.96 -2.69 -0.03
CA CYS A 326 -11.23 -3.07 -1.23
C CYS A 326 -10.32 -1.91 -1.64
N ILE A 327 -9.05 -2.19 -1.90
CA ILE A 327 -8.03 -1.20 -2.26
C ILE A 327 -7.41 -1.67 -3.59
N PRO A 328 -8.01 -1.32 -4.74
CA PRO A 328 -7.53 -1.77 -6.03
C PRO A 328 -6.21 -1.07 -6.40
N ALA A 329 -5.37 -1.79 -7.15
CA ALA A 329 -4.19 -1.20 -7.75
C ALA A 329 -4.58 -0.04 -8.69
N TRP A 330 -3.71 0.96 -8.74
CA TRP A 330 -3.87 2.11 -9.63
C TRP A 330 -3.76 1.70 -11.11
N ALA A 331 -2.99 0.64 -11.42
CA ALA A 331 -2.77 0.17 -12.79
C ALA A 331 -2.64 -1.35 -12.92
N PRO A 332 -2.73 -1.88 -14.16
CA PRO A 332 -2.55 -3.31 -14.41
C PRO A 332 -1.13 -3.80 -14.07
N THR A 333 -1.00 -5.10 -13.87
CA THR A 333 0.23 -5.80 -13.46
C THR A 333 1.41 -5.68 -14.42
N ASN A 334 1.16 -5.21 -15.65
CA ASN A 334 2.23 -4.91 -16.61
C ASN A 334 2.86 -3.53 -16.41
N ASN A 335 2.30 -2.69 -15.53
CA ASN A 335 2.91 -1.43 -15.09
C ASN A 335 3.57 -1.56 -13.72
N SER A 336 2.84 -2.07 -12.72
CA SER A 336 3.29 -2.15 -11.33
C SER A 336 2.70 -3.38 -10.67
N LYS A 337 3.45 -3.99 -9.76
CA LYS A 337 3.06 -5.14 -8.97
C LYS A 337 3.31 -4.91 -7.48
N ALA A 338 2.61 -5.67 -6.65
CA ALA A 338 2.88 -5.75 -5.24
C ALA A 338 4.30 -6.30 -5.00
N VAL A 339 5.02 -5.71 -4.06
CA VAL A 339 6.36 -6.14 -3.67
C VAL A 339 6.37 -6.38 -2.17
N THR A 340 6.97 -7.49 -1.74
CA THR A 340 7.07 -7.86 -0.33
C THR A 340 8.53 -8.01 0.07
N GLU A 341 8.93 -7.31 1.11
CA GLU A 341 10.26 -7.36 1.69
C GLU A 341 10.22 -7.87 3.13
N LEU A 342 11.26 -8.64 3.51
CA LEU A 342 11.46 -9.10 4.87
C LEU A 342 11.98 -7.96 5.75
N VAL A 343 11.40 -7.79 6.94
CA VAL A 343 11.91 -6.88 7.97
C VAL A 343 13.09 -7.54 8.67
N ARG A 344 14.28 -6.94 8.56
CA ARG A 344 15.52 -7.42 9.19
C ARG A 344 15.73 -6.71 10.53
N LEU A 345 15.84 -7.46 11.62
CA LEU A 345 15.90 -6.96 12.99
C LEU A 345 17.30 -6.96 13.62
#